data_AF-A0A6B2DQQ6-F1
#
_entry.id   AF-A0A6B2DQQ6-F1
#
_cell.length_a   1.000
_cell.length_b   1.000
_cell.length_c   1.000
_cell.angle_alpha   90.00
_cell.angle_beta   90.00
_cell.angle_gamma   90.00
#
_symmetry.space_group_name_H-M   'P 1'
#
loop_
_entity.id
_entity.type
_entity.pdbx_description
1 polymer ?
#
loop_
_entity_poly.entity_id
_entity_poly.type
_entity_poly.pdbx_seq_one_letter_code
_entity_poly.pdbx_strand_id
1 'polypeptide(L)'
;EVDGIPVRMPQAPAGAPGPDPADLAAFRTYAGPGLADPKLLRRLARVRIPALLIWGEDDVVVPPAFGKAYAAAFADARFEVVPGAGHMPALQAPGATFDLIDEFLE
;
A
#
# COMPACT_ATOMS: atom_id res chain seq x y z
N GLU A 1 -1.96 1.77 -13.82
CA GLU A 1 -0.73 0.97 -13.95
C GLU A 1 0.29 1.44 -12.94
N VAL A 2 1.10 0.53 -12.40
CA VAL A 2 2.27 0.85 -11.58
C VAL A 2 3.47 0.29 -12.32
N ASP A 3 4.32 1.18 -12.86
CA ASP A 3 5.51 0.80 -13.63
C ASP A 3 5.22 -0.21 -14.76
N GLY A 4 4.17 0.04 -15.54
CA GLY A 4 3.73 -0.85 -16.63
C GLY A 4 2.94 -2.09 -16.19
N ILE A 5 2.73 -2.29 -14.88
CA ILE A 5 1.85 -3.36 -14.36
C ILE A 5 0.40 -2.86 -14.34
N PRO A 6 -0.54 -3.48 -15.05
CA PRO A 6 -1.95 -3.14 -15.00
C PRO A 6 -2.50 -3.41 -13.60
N VAL A 7 -2.94 -2.35 -12.92
CA VAL A 7 -3.62 -2.43 -11.63
C VAL A 7 -5.10 -2.21 -11.88
N ARG A 8 -5.91 -3.24 -11.64
CA ARG A 8 -7.36 -3.14 -11.64
C ARG A 8 -7.83 -2.79 -10.24
N MET A 9 -8.30 -1.57 -10.06
CA MET A 9 -8.98 -1.20 -8.83
C MET A 9 -10.33 -1.94 -8.79
N PRO A 10 -10.66 -2.65 -7.71
CA PRO A 10 -12.01 -3.15 -7.55
C PRO A 10 -13.00 -1.98 -7.48
N GLN A 11 -14.18 -2.16 -8.07
CA GLN A 11 -15.20 -1.12 -8.09
C GLN A 11 -15.97 -1.15 -6.79
N ALA A 12 -16.30 0.05 -6.28
CA ALA A 12 -17.26 0.18 -5.19
C ALA A 12 -18.59 -0.48 -5.59
N PRO A 13 -19.32 -1.08 -4.63
CA PRO A 13 -20.64 -1.65 -4.91
C PRO A 13 -21.56 -0.59 -5.53
N ALA A 14 -22.34 -1.01 -6.53
CA ALA A 14 -23.24 -0.12 -7.26
C ALA A 14 -24.20 0.58 -6.28
N GLY A 15 -24.24 1.92 -6.33
CA GLY A 15 -25.12 2.74 -5.49
C GLY A 15 -24.57 3.11 -4.11
N ALA A 16 -23.35 2.69 -3.75
CA ALA A 16 -22.69 3.25 -2.58
C ALA A 16 -22.45 4.75 -2.79
N PRO A 17 -22.78 5.62 -1.82
CA PRO A 17 -22.37 7.01 -1.91
C PRO A 17 -20.84 7.04 -1.99
N GLY A 18 -20.31 7.76 -2.97
CA GLY A 18 -18.88 8.05 -3.03
C GLY A 18 -18.42 8.80 -1.78
N PRO A 19 -17.10 8.91 -1.57
CA PRO A 19 -16.57 9.71 -0.46
C PRO A 19 -17.09 11.15 -0.53
N ASP A 20 -17.25 11.76 0.65
CA ASP A 20 -17.73 13.14 0.74
C ASP A 20 -16.82 14.08 -0.07
N PRO A 21 -17.37 15.03 -0.85
CA PRO A 21 -16.57 15.99 -1.62
C PRO A 21 -15.55 16.76 -0.77
N ALA A 22 -15.87 17.06 0.49
CA ALA A 22 -14.96 17.70 1.43
C ALA A 22 -13.80 16.78 1.82
N ASP A 23 -14.07 15.50 2.05
CA ASP A 23 -13.02 14.50 2.33
C ASP A 23 -12.07 14.36 1.12
N LEU A 24 -12.61 14.28 -0.09
CA LEU A 24 -11.79 14.25 -1.31
C LEU A 24 -10.93 15.50 -1.48
N ALA A 25 -11.47 16.67 -1.15
CA ALA A 25 -10.72 17.93 -1.21
C ALA A 25 -9.59 17.95 -0.16
N ALA A 26 -9.85 17.46 1.06
CA ALA A 26 -8.84 17.31 2.09
C ALA A 26 -7.74 16.33 1.64
N PHE A 27 -8.10 15.14 1.12
CA PHE A 27 -7.14 14.17 0.60
C PHE A 27 -6.25 14.74 -0.50
N ARG A 28 -6.81 15.49 -1.45
CA ARG A 28 -6.02 16.16 -2.52
C ARG A 28 -5.07 17.22 -1.97
N THR A 29 -5.45 17.89 -0.88
CA THR A 29 -4.59 18.88 -0.22
C THR A 29 -3.38 18.20 0.41
N TYR A 30 -3.58 17.06 1.08
CA TYR A 30 -2.49 16.32 1.73
C TYR A 30 -1.61 15.52 0.76
N ALA A 31 -2.22 14.80 -0.18
CA ALA A 31 -1.54 13.85 -1.05
C ALA A 31 -1.27 14.39 -2.47
N GLY A 32 -1.66 15.64 -2.74
CA GLY A 32 -1.49 16.29 -4.04
C GLY A 32 -2.53 15.86 -5.08
N PRO A 33 -2.52 16.51 -6.26
CA PRO A 33 -3.58 16.39 -7.26
C PRO A 33 -3.68 14.99 -7.87
N GLY A 34 -2.58 14.23 -7.89
CA GLY A 34 -2.52 12.88 -8.44
C GLY A 34 -2.57 11.76 -7.41
N LEU A 35 -2.64 12.09 -6.11
CA LEU A 35 -2.54 11.12 -5.00
C LEU A 35 -1.33 10.18 -5.14
N ALA A 36 -0.26 10.66 -5.78
CA ALA A 36 0.91 9.86 -6.15
C ALA A 36 2.16 10.74 -6.17
N ASP A 37 3.30 10.13 -5.86
CA ASP A 37 4.61 10.77 -5.99
C ASP A 37 5.47 10.02 -7.02
N PRO A 38 5.66 10.59 -8.23
CA PRO A 38 6.41 9.92 -9.29
C PRO A 38 7.90 9.74 -8.96
N LYS A 39 8.43 10.42 -7.94
CA LYS A 39 9.82 10.30 -7.50
C LYS A 39 9.98 9.29 -6.35
N LEU A 40 8.90 8.68 -5.86
CA LEU A 40 8.93 7.78 -4.70
C LEU A 40 9.87 6.59 -4.93
N LEU A 41 9.69 5.81 -6.00
CA LEU A 41 10.52 4.63 -6.27
C LEU A 41 12.01 4.96 -6.29
N ARG A 42 12.38 6.10 -6.92
CA ARG A 42 13.77 6.58 -6.95
C ARG A 42 14.32 6.95 -5.56
N ARG A 43 13.46 7.37 -4.62
CA ARG A 43 13.87 7.63 -3.23
C ARG A 43 13.97 6.34 -2.43
N LEU A 44 13.07 5.37 -2.64
CA LEU A 44 13.13 4.06 -1.99
C LEU A 44 14.46 3.35 -2.31
N ALA A 45 14.96 3.47 -3.54
CA ALA A 45 16.27 2.95 -3.96
C ALA A 45 17.48 3.54 -3.19
N ARG A 46 17.29 4.61 -2.41
CA ARG A 46 18.35 5.20 -1.58
C ARG A 46 18.37 4.65 -0.16
N VAL A 47 17.34 3.93 0.26
CA VAL A 47 17.28 3.31 1.59
C VAL A 47 18.25 2.13 1.61
N ARG A 48 19.13 2.11 2.61
CA ARG A 48 20.22 1.11 2.76
C ARG A 48 20.06 0.18 3.95
N ILE A 49 19.06 0.44 4.79
CA ILE A 49 18.68 -0.44 5.90
C ILE A 49 17.63 -1.44 5.38
N PRO A 50 17.53 -2.64 5.99
CA PRO A 50 16.46 -3.57 5.69
C PRO A 50 15.08 -2.91 5.87
N ALA A 51 14.13 -3.26 5.02
CA ALA A 51 12.75 -2.78 5.12
C ALA A 51 11.75 -3.94 5.02
N LEU A 52 10.74 -3.95 5.89
CA LEU A 52 9.58 -4.82 5.76
C LEU A 52 8.39 -4.03 5.23
N LEU A 53 7.78 -4.52 4.16
CA LEU A 53 6.53 -4.01 3.62
C LEU A 53 5.45 -5.06 3.86
N ILE A 54 4.45 -4.72 4.68
CA ILE A 54 3.29 -5.58 4.95
C ILE A 54 2.09 -5.04 4.19
N TRP A 55 1.37 -5.90 3.48
CA TRP A 55 0.21 -5.54 2.68
C TRP A 55 -0.98 -6.46 2.96
N GLY A 56 -2.20 -5.96 2.83
CA GLY A 56 -3.38 -6.83 2.83
C GLY A 56 -3.63 -7.42 1.45
N GLU A 57 -3.97 -8.70 1.38
CA GLU A 57 -4.32 -9.38 0.11
C GLU A 57 -5.47 -8.69 -0.62
N ASP A 58 -6.47 -8.24 0.12
CA ASP A 58 -7.72 -7.65 -0.36
C ASP A 58 -7.69 -6.12 -0.34
N ASP A 59 -6.51 -5.49 -0.35
CA ASP A 59 -6.41 -4.03 -0.39
C ASP A 59 -6.98 -3.46 -1.70
N VAL A 60 -8.11 -2.77 -1.56
CA VAL A 60 -8.84 -2.11 -2.65
C VAL A 60 -8.46 -0.64 -2.83
N VAL A 61 -7.81 -0.04 -1.85
CA VAL A 61 -7.43 1.38 -1.81
C VAL A 61 -6.08 1.56 -2.48
N VAL A 62 -5.10 0.71 -2.14
CA VAL A 62 -3.79 0.67 -2.76
C VAL A 62 -3.44 -0.81 -3.02
N PRO A 63 -3.78 -1.39 -4.18
CA PRO A 63 -3.65 -2.83 -4.39
C PRO A 63 -2.22 -3.37 -4.20
N PRO A 64 -2.05 -4.66 -3.84
CA PRO A 64 -0.73 -5.28 -3.56
C PRO A 64 0.34 -5.08 -4.63
N ALA A 65 -0.05 -4.83 -5.89
CA ALA A 65 0.87 -4.49 -6.97
C ALA A 65 1.73 -3.24 -6.66
N PHE A 66 1.19 -2.25 -5.94
CA PHE A 66 1.97 -1.10 -5.47
C PHE A 66 3.04 -1.53 -4.46
N GLY A 67 2.67 -2.32 -3.46
CA GLY A 67 3.61 -2.85 -2.48
C GLY A 67 4.75 -3.66 -3.12
N LYS A 68 4.42 -4.51 -4.10
CA LYS A 68 5.42 -5.25 -4.90
C LYS A 68 6.37 -4.30 -5.64
N ALA A 69 5.85 -3.26 -6.28
CA ALA A 69 6.69 -2.27 -6.97
C ALA A 69 7.56 -1.47 -5.99
N TYR A 70 7.07 -1.19 -4.79
CA TYR A 70 7.84 -0.51 -3.74
C TYR A 70 8.97 -1.40 -3.25
N ALA A 71 8.69 -2.67 -2.92
CA ALA A 71 9.69 -3.63 -2.48
C ALA A 71 10.79 -3.84 -3.54
N ALA A 72 10.42 -3.94 -4.82
CA ALA A 72 11.38 -4.04 -5.92
C ALA A 72 12.28 -2.78 -6.08
N ALA A 73 11.83 -1.62 -5.58
CA ALA A 73 12.61 -0.40 -5.61
C ALA A 73 13.58 -0.23 -4.44
N PHE A 74 13.36 -0.93 -3.31
CA PHE A 74 14.31 -0.93 -2.20
C PHE A 74 15.57 -1.75 -2.54
N ALA A 75 16.69 -1.43 -1.90
CA ALA A 75 17.92 -2.22 -2.04
C ALA A 75 17.84 -3.54 -1.26
N ASP A 76 17.16 -3.53 -0.11
CA ASP A 76 16.92 -4.68 0.76
C ASP A 76 15.52 -4.54 1.36
N ALA A 77 14.57 -5.29 0.82
CA ALA A 77 13.21 -5.31 1.32
C ALA A 77 12.58 -6.70 1.27
N ARG A 78 11.77 -6.98 2.28
CA ARG A 78 10.83 -8.10 2.32
C ARG A 78 9.42 -7.57 2.06
N PHE A 79 8.65 -8.30 1.25
CA PHE A 79 7.27 -7.97 0.94
C PHE A 79 6.37 -9.11 1.37
N GLU A 80 5.55 -8.85 2.37
CA GLU A 80 4.68 -9.84 3.00
C GLU A 80 3.22 -9.44 2.80
N VAL A 81 2.39 -10.44 2.48
CA VAL A 81 0.96 -10.26 2.26
C VAL A 81 0.21 -10.99 3.36
N VAL A 82 -0.70 -10.28 4.04
CA VAL A 82 -1.59 -10.82 5.06
C VAL A 82 -2.87 -11.29 4.38
N PRO A 83 -3.14 -12.62 4.32
CA PRO A 83 -4.31 -13.16 3.65
C PRO A 83 -5.62 -12.67 4.26
N GLY A 84 -6.60 -12.34 3.42
CA GLY A 84 -7.91 -11.86 3.86
C GLY A 84 -7.96 -10.47 4.52
N ALA A 85 -6.82 -9.76 4.62
CA ALA A 85 -6.76 -8.39 5.11
C ALA A 85 -6.88 -7.38 3.96
N GLY A 86 -7.51 -6.24 4.20
CA GLY A 86 -7.61 -5.13 3.26
C GLY A 86 -6.56 -4.04 3.52
N HIS A 87 -6.95 -2.77 3.36
CA HIS A 87 -6.03 -1.63 3.44
C HIS A 87 -5.37 -1.41 4.81
N MET A 88 -5.90 -1.99 5.88
CA MET A 88 -5.38 -1.78 7.24
C MET A 88 -5.08 -3.12 7.92
N PRO A 89 -4.05 -3.89 7.48
CA PRO A 89 -3.77 -5.22 8.02
C PRO A 89 -3.57 -5.24 9.53
N ALA A 90 -2.90 -4.22 10.09
CA ALA A 90 -2.69 -4.11 11.54
C ALA A 90 -4.01 -4.02 12.35
N LEU A 91 -5.09 -3.50 11.76
CA LEU A 91 -6.40 -3.46 12.41
C LEU A 91 -7.25 -4.69 12.10
N GLN A 92 -7.10 -5.26 10.91
CA GLN A 92 -7.95 -6.34 10.40
C GLN A 92 -7.45 -7.72 10.81
N ALA A 93 -6.14 -7.90 10.89
CA ALA A 93 -5.44 -9.13 11.24
C ALA A 93 -4.19 -8.80 12.08
N PRO A 94 -4.37 -8.27 13.32
CA PRO A 94 -3.25 -7.80 14.15
C PRO A 94 -2.24 -8.89 14.48
N GLY A 95 -2.68 -10.11 14.79
CA GLY A 95 -1.78 -11.23 15.13
C GLY A 95 -0.80 -11.53 14.00
N ALA A 96 -1.34 -11.86 12.81
CA ALA A 96 -0.50 -12.13 11.63
C ALA A 96 0.39 -10.92 11.25
N THR A 97 -0.10 -9.69 11.43
CA THR A 97 0.71 -8.50 11.15
C THR A 97 1.85 -8.35 12.15
N PHE A 98 1.61 -8.57 13.44
CA PHE A 98 2.63 -8.43 14.47
C PHE A 98 3.64 -9.57 14.47
N ASP A 99 3.23 -10.79 14.14
CA ASP A 99 4.16 -11.92 13.96
C ASP A 99 5.21 -11.60 12.88
N LEU A 100 4.80 -10.98 11.76
CA LEU A 100 5.72 -10.54 10.70
C LEU A 100 6.67 -9.43 11.16
N ILE A 101 6.20 -8.52 12.02
CA ILE A 101 7.03 -7.46 12.58
C ILE A 101 8.05 -8.05 13.55
N ASP A 102 7.62 -8.96 14.43
CA ASP A 102 8.49 -9.61 15.41
C ASP A 102 9.58 -10.42 14.69
N GLU A 103 9.23 -11.24 13.68
CA GLU A 103 10.20 -11.98 12.86
C GLU A 103 11.23 -11.07 12.18
N PHE A 104 10.82 -9.87 11.76
CA PHE A 104 11.72 -8.91 11.11
C PHE A 104 12.66 -8.20 12.08
N LEU A 105 12.31 -8.13 13.36
CA LEU A 105 13.11 -7.47 14.40
C LEU A 105 14.13 -8.40 15.07
N GLU A 106 13.98 -9.72 14.92
CA GLU A 106 14.94 -10.74 15.39
C GLU A 106 16.16 -10.88 14.47
#